data_AF-J2MBK3-F1
#
_entry.id   AF-J2MBK3-F1
#
_cell.length_a   1.000
_cell.length_b   1.000
_cell.length_c   1.000
_cell.angle_alpha   90.00
_cell.angle_beta   90.00
_cell.angle_gamma   90.00
#
_symmetry.space_group_name_H-M   'P 1'
#
loop_
_entity.id
_entity.type
_entity.pdbx_description
1 polymer ?
#
loop_
_entity_poly.entity_id
_entity_poly.type
_entity_poly.pdbx_seq_one_letter_code
_entity_poly.pdbx_strand_id
1 'polypeptide(L)'
;MATTTTTSGGTVTSLSNTPQAQDDIFTAGVIGTSTAAITEDLLGVVYLDVMSNDLGGSAKTLWSLDDATSLSTATKVYAPADLLVQDTGRIEATSTDTSFNGAKIWITSDGKVGYDAATLSTTFKAQLQALAAGGSLTDSFTYAIRLGNGTLSWATAQVQFAGMNDSVTMSLGAQASTVTEDATTTPSTTDSLSATGTIAFSDVDLSDTHTASFVAAGGNTTALGAFVLAPVTEAANTADGSVNWTYTLNNTAAQSLAQGQTATETYVVTISDGHGSSTTQNVTITITGTNDQVQITSGVQAGDAKEDSDDYAANGSITFTDADLIDTHSVSVTPGASGYLGNFTTNLSDSTGTGSGSLGWNFAVDNAALQFLGEGQSITQTYNVAIGDGAVQTVTITITGTNDQPTLTITDSSGAMNEGNGTATLSDSGALSFADVDNIDVVTVSHTSNGNIAWSGGTLNAGVASALVAGFSVDQNSWDYSTSQNLDFLGAGETVTFSYTVIATDNSGAANAASATQTVTITITGTNDAPVLSFATGNDAGAVQEDTILSVSGQFSSTDIDHDATTSWTINGSATGTYGSIAVDSTGQWTYTLANGTDGVASAVQSLKAGETHNEVFTVQVSDGLG
;
A
#
# COMPACT_ATOMS: atom_id res chain seq x y z
N MET A 1 -44.39 52.25 -89.24
CA MET A 1 -44.29 52.40 -90.70
C MET A 1 -45.69 52.70 -91.25
N ALA A 2 -45.86 53.80 -91.97
CA ALA A 2 -47.11 54.13 -92.64
C ALA A 2 -47.10 53.53 -94.05
N THR A 3 -48.09 52.70 -94.38
CA THR A 3 -48.26 52.15 -95.74
C THR A 3 -49.38 52.90 -96.44
N THR A 4 -49.04 53.65 -97.47
CA THR A 4 -49.95 54.34 -98.39
C THR A 4 -50.35 53.42 -99.55
N THR A 5 -51.65 53.25 -99.78
CA THR A 5 -52.22 52.78 -101.06
C THR A 5 -53.42 53.64 -101.44
N THR A 6 -53.50 54.05 -102.70
CA THR A 6 -54.43 55.08 -103.23
C THR A 6 -55.60 54.51 -104.05
N THR A 7 -56.77 55.19 -103.91
CA THR A 7 -58.04 55.19 -104.70
C THR A 7 -59.06 54.06 -104.45
N SER A 8 -60.39 54.29 -104.37
CA SER A 8 -61.26 55.42 -104.78
C SER A 8 -62.28 55.78 -103.67
N GLY A 9 -62.18 56.98 -103.09
CA GLY A 9 -63.21 57.60 -102.24
C GLY A 9 -62.80 57.80 -100.76
N GLY A 10 -62.25 58.98 -100.43
CA GLY A 10 -62.09 59.48 -99.06
C GLY A 10 -60.78 59.09 -98.34
N THR A 11 -60.04 60.09 -97.86
CA THR A 11 -58.89 59.90 -96.97
C THR A 11 -59.38 59.72 -95.54
N VAL A 12 -59.14 58.55 -94.95
CA VAL A 12 -59.23 58.36 -93.49
C VAL A 12 -57.84 57.96 -93.02
N THR A 13 -57.12 58.89 -92.38
CA THR A 13 -55.95 58.58 -91.57
C THR A 13 -56.44 58.02 -90.24
N SER A 14 -56.25 56.73 -89.98
CA SER A 14 -56.39 56.19 -88.62
C SER A 14 -55.06 56.34 -87.88
N LEU A 15 -55.10 57.09 -86.77
CA LEU A 15 -54.08 57.03 -85.71
C LEU A 15 -54.48 55.84 -84.84
N SER A 16 -53.62 54.82 -84.68
CA SER A 16 -53.90 53.75 -83.73
C SER A 16 -53.49 54.19 -82.32
N ASN A 17 -54.40 54.00 -81.36
CA ASN A 17 -54.28 54.35 -79.94
C ASN A 17 -53.49 53.28 -79.15
N THR A 18 -52.42 52.74 -79.72
CA THR A 18 -51.59 51.73 -79.06
C THR A 18 -50.73 52.42 -78.00
N PRO A 19 -50.54 51.83 -76.79
CA PRO A 19 -49.62 52.38 -75.79
C PRO A 19 -48.26 52.71 -76.41
N GLN A 20 -47.74 53.91 -76.16
CA GLN A 20 -46.46 54.37 -76.69
C GLN A 20 -45.35 54.42 -75.64
N ALA A 21 -45.72 54.62 -74.38
CA ALA A 21 -44.90 54.37 -73.20
C ALA A 21 -45.06 52.89 -72.78
N GLN A 22 -43.98 52.23 -72.40
CA GLN A 22 -43.96 50.83 -71.97
C GLN A 22 -43.44 50.71 -70.54
N ASP A 23 -43.99 49.79 -69.75
CA ASP A 23 -43.49 49.57 -68.41
C ASP A 23 -42.02 49.08 -68.46
N ASP A 24 -41.19 49.64 -67.58
CA ASP A 24 -39.76 49.35 -67.49
C ASP A 24 -39.43 48.63 -66.19
N ILE A 25 -38.43 47.76 -66.24
CA ILE A 25 -37.80 47.18 -65.05
C ILE A 25 -36.29 47.44 -65.14
N PHE A 26 -35.78 48.20 -64.18
CA PHE A 26 -34.38 48.53 -64.03
C PHE A 26 -33.76 47.66 -62.95
N THR A 27 -32.88 46.75 -63.36
CA THR A 27 -31.96 46.01 -62.47
C THR A 27 -30.56 46.63 -62.45
N ALA A 28 -30.33 47.64 -63.29
CA ALA A 28 -29.09 48.39 -63.39
C ALA A 28 -29.39 49.86 -63.74
N GLY A 29 -28.52 50.76 -63.28
CA GLY A 29 -28.59 52.19 -63.55
C GLY A 29 -27.22 52.75 -63.90
N VAL A 30 -27.16 53.99 -64.39
CA VAL A 30 -25.89 54.67 -64.66
C VAL A 30 -25.48 55.48 -63.42
N ILE A 31 -24.27 55.24 -62.91
CA ILE A 31 -23.63 56.05 -61.86
C ILE A 31 -22.41 56.72 -62.50
N GLY A 32 -22.42 58.06 -62.58
CA GLY A 32 -21.41 58.80 -63.34
C GLY A 32 -21.44 58.42 -64.82
N THR A 33 -20.41 57.72 -65.31
CA THR A 33 -20.30 57.27 -66.71
C THR A 33 -20.45 55.76 -66.88
N SER A 34 -20.65 55.00 -65.79
CA SER A 34 -20.64 53.53 -65.82
C SER A 34 -22.00 52.98 -65.43
N THR A 35 -22.39 51.88 -66.08
CA THR A 35 -23.56 51.10 -65.67
C THR A 35 -23.20 50.25 -64.45
N ALA A 36 -24.04 50.29 -63.41
CA ALA A 36 -23.92 49.53 -62.18
C ALA A 36 -25.23 48.78 -61.91
N ALA A 37 -25.13 47.58 -61.33
CA ALA A 37 -26.30 46.87 -60.82
C ALA A 37 -26.92 47.66 -59.66
N ILE A 38 -28.24 47.60 -59.55
CA ILE A 38 -28.97 48.17 -58.43
C ILE A 38 -29.11 47.07 -57.38
N THR A 39 -28.34 47.20 -56.30
CA THR A 39 -28.33 46.26 -55.17
C THR A 39 -28.90 46.91 -53.93
N GLU A 40 -29.24 46.13 -52.91
CA GLU A 40 -29.70 46.64 -51.61
C GLU A 40 -28.74 47.65 -50.96
N ASP A 41 -27.43 47.50 -51.20
CA ASP A 41 -26.36 48.40 -50.76
C ASP A 41 -26.30 49.73 -51.54
N LEU A 42 -27.21 49.95 -52.49
CA LEU A 42 -27.25 51.19 -53.26
C LEU A 42 -27.71 52.34 -52.37
N LEU A 43 -26.77 53.21 -52.00
CA LEU A 43 -27.01 54.37 -51.14
C LEU A 43 -26.88 55.72 -51.87
N GLY A 44 -27.01 55.77 -53.19
CA GLY A 44 -26.80 56.99 -53.97
C GLY A 44 -27.65 57.12 -55.23
N VAL A 45 -27.39 58.20 -55.98
CA VAL A 45 -28.14 58.54 -57.20
C VAL A 45 -27.76 57.65 -58.38
N VAL A 46 -28.78 57.07 -59.03
CA VAL A 46 -28.67 56.37 -60.31
C VAL A 46 -29.49 57.07 -61.38
N TYR A 47 -29.04 56.98 -62.63
CA TYR A 47 -29.75 57.53 -63.79
C TYR A 47 -30.36 56.42 -64.64
N LEU A 48 -31.67 56.52 -64.90
CA LEU A 48 -32.49 55.52 -65.59
C LEU A 48 -33.01 56.06 -66.92
N ASP A 49 -32.82 55.31 -68.01
CA ASP A 49 -33.31 55.67 -69.34
C ASP A 49 -34.64 54.96 -69.67
N VAL A 50 -35.72 55.52 -69.10
CA VAL A 50 -37.11 55.06 -69.31
C VAL A 50 -37.58 55.20 -70.75
N MET A 51 -36.96 56.09 -71.53
CA MET A 51 -37.40 56.39 -72.89
C MET A 51 -36.85 55.42 -73.93
N SER A 52 -35.93 54.52 -73.54
CA SER A 52 -35.11 53.74 -74.46
C SER A 52 -35.90 52.71 -75.28
N ASN A 53 -36.91 52.08 -74.68
CA ASN A 53 -37.75 51.05 -75.30
C ASN A 53 -39.11 51.61 -75.82
N ASP A 54 -39.39 52.89 -75.59
CA ASP A 54 -40.65 53.54 -75.94
C ASP A 54 -40.78 53.84 -77.45
N LEU A 55 -42.01 53.75 -77.98
CA LEU A 55 -42.31 54.06 -79.38
C LEU A 55 -42.62 55.55 -79.56
N GLY A 56 -42.33 56.12 -80.74
CA GLY A 56 -42.59 57.55 -81.04
C GLY A 56 -41.46 58.31 -81.75
N GLY A 57 -40.30 57.66 -81.97
CA GLY A 57 -39.13 58.27 -82.65
C GLY A 57 -38.48 59.40 -81.85
N SER A 58 -37.56 60.16 -82.45
CA SER A 58 -36.81 61.24 -81.77
C SER A 58 -37.66 62.46 -81.34
N ALA A 59 -38.97 62.45 -81.63
CA ALA A 59 -39.88 63.54 -81.28
C ALA A 59 -40.60 63.34 -79.94
N LYS A 60 -40.28 62.26 -79.20
CA LYS A 60 -40.82 61.99 -77.86
C LYS A 60 -39.95 62.63 -76.78
N THR A 61 -40.57 63.13 -75.72
CA THR A 61 -39.88 63.74 -74.57
C THR A 61 -40.47 63.24 -73.27
N LEU A 62 -39.64 62.93 -72.28
CA LEU A 62 -40.07 62.66 -70.92
C LEU A 62 -40.74 63.93 -70.34
N TRP A 63 -41.94 63.77 -69.81
CA TRP A 63 -42.83 64.88 -69.52
C TRP A 63 -43.14 65.06 -68.03
N SER A 64 -43.37 63.96 -67.30
CA SER A 64 -43.72 64.01 -65.88
C SER A 64 -43.33 62.74 -65.15
N LEU A 65 -43.10 62.84 -63.83
CA LEU A 65 -42.77 61.75 -62.90
C LEU A 65 -43.66 61.83 -61.66
N ASP A 66 -44.12 60.68 -61.14
CA ASP A 66 -44.99 60.63 -59.96
C ASP A 66 -44.87 59.30 -59.18
N ASP A 67 -45.35 59.26 -57.94
CA ASP A 67 -45.14 58.20 -56.93
C ASP A 67 -45.90 56.88 -57.13
N ALA A 68 -46.52 56.71 -58.30
CA ALA A 68 -47.29 55.53 -58.68
C ALA A 68 -48.50 55.18 -57.77
N THR A 69 -49.00 56.08 -56.91
CA THR A 69 -50.12 55.79 -55.98
C THR A 69 -51.51 55.63 -56.63
N SER A 70 -51.62 55.69 -57.96
CA SER A 70 -52.88 55.57 -58.74
C SER A 70 -53.20 54.12 -59.15
N LEU A 71 -54.06 53.45 -58.39
CA LEU A 71 -54.40 52.01 -58.45
C LEU A 71 -55.38 51.56 -59.57
N SER A 72 -55.25 51.97 -60.83
CA SER A 72 -56.10 51.40 -61.90
C SER A 72 -55.46 51.38 -63.29
N THR A 73 -55.27 50.18 -63.84
CA THR A 73 -54.79 49.93 -65.20
C THR A 73 -55.79 50.34 -66.30
N ALA A 74 -57.02 50.72 -65.96
CA ALA A 74 -58.05 51.09 -66.93
C ALA A 74 -58.47 52.58 -66.88
N THR A 75 -58.16 53.30 -65.81
CA THR A 75 -58.43 54.73 -65.66
C THR A 75 -57.47 55.31 -64.63
N LYS A 76 -56.22 55.51 -65.03
CA LYS A 76 -55.26 56.30 -64.26
C LYS A 76 -55.82 57.74 -64.16
N VAL A 77 -56.25 58.16 -62.97
CA VAL A 77 -56.59 59.55 -62.68
C VAL A 77 -55.34 60.19 -62.11
N TYR A 78 -54.78 61.14 -62.87
CA TYR A 78 -53.49 61.79 -62.61
C TYR A 78 -53.70 63.14 -61.92
N ALA A 79 -52.67 63.69 -61.28
CA ALA A 79 -52.76 65.04 -60.75
C ALA A 79 -53.06 66.01 -61.93
N PRO A 80 -54.07 66.89 -61.81
CA PRO A 80 -54.42 67.82 -62.90
C PRO A 80 -53.28 68.76 -63.33
N ALA A 81 -52.25 68.93 -62.49
CA ALA A 81 -51.08 69.75 -62.76
C ALA A 81 -50.16 69.15 -63.85
N ASP A 82 -50.02 67.83 -63.88
CA ASP A 82 -49.07 67.11 -64.75
C ASP A 82 -49.55 67.05 -66.21
N LEU A 83 -50.84 67.27 -66.42
CA LEU A 83 -51.45 67.41 -67.75
C LEU A 83 -51.15 68.76 -68.41
N LEU A 84 -50.70 69.76 -67.63
CA LEU A 84 -50.62 71.16 -68.06
C LEU A 84 -49.20 71.71 -68.10
N VAL A 85 -48.26 71.17 -67.32
CA VAL A 85 -46.86 71.65 -67.23
C VAL A 85 -45.90 70.47 -67.29
N GLN A 86 -44.83 70.59 -68.09
CA GLN A 86 -43.74 69.62 -68.10
C GLN A 86 -42.93 69.75 -66.81
N ASP A 87 -42.55 68.64 -66.21
CA ASP A 87 -41.51 68.58 -65.18
C ASP A 87 -40.15 68.88 -65.83
N THR A 88 -39.93 70.15 -66.18
CA THR A 88 -38.82 70.55 -67.04
C THR A 88 -37.56 70.77 -66.20
N GLY A 89 -36.50 70.03 -66.48
CA GLY A 89 -35.13 70.36 -66.07
C GLY A 89 -34.92 70.56 -64.57
N ARG A 90 -35.60 69.79 -63.72
CA ARG A 90 -35.40 69.85 -62.27
C ARG A 90 -34.06 69.20 -61.94
N ILE A 91 -33.25 69.87 -61.12
CA ILE A 91 -32.08 69.27 -60.48
C ILE A 91 -32.52 68.62 -59.16
N GLU A 92 -31.84 67.54 -58.73
CA GLU A 92 -32.09 66.74 -57.51
C GLU A 92 -32.64 67.55 -56.32
N ALA A 93 -32.02 68.69 -56.01
CA ALA A 93 -32.37 69.54 -54.86
C ALA A 93 -33.74 70.25 -54.94
N THR A 94 -34.35 70.29 -56.12
CA THR A 94 -35.58 71.07 -56.40
C THR A 94 -36.80 70.21 -56.71
N SER A 95 -36.63 68.89 -56.82
CA SER A 95 -37.76 67.99 -57.04
C SER A 95 -38.52 67.73 -55.74
N THR A 96 -39.85 67.76 -55.84
CA THR A 96 -40.78 67.32 -54.79
C THR A 96 -41.27 65.90 -55.00
N ASP A 97 -40.96 65.31 -56.14
CA ASP A 97 -41.55 64.07 -56.60
C ASP A 97 -40.75 62.91 -56.03
N THR A 98 -41.46 61.89 -55.55
CA THR A 98 -40.88 60.69 -54.95
C THR A 98 -41.39 59.46 -55.66
N SER A 99 -40.63 58.37 -55.61
CA SER A 99 -41.16 57.04 -55.90
C SER A 99 -42.07 56.55 -54.77
N PHE A 100 -42.72 55.41 -55.00
CA PHE A 100 -43.61 54.75 -54.05
C PHE A 100 -42.97 54.51 -52.68
N ASN A 101 -41.70 54.09 -52.64
CA ASN A 101 -40.96 53.85 -51.40
C ASN A 101 -40.10 55.04 -50.93
N GLY A 102 -40.25 56.22 -51.56
CA GLY A 102 -39.70 57.49 -51.07
C GLY A 102 -38.35 57.92 -51.65
N ALA A 103 -37.83 57.26 -52.68
CA ALA A 103 -36.66 57.75 -53.41
C ALA A 103 -37.05 59.05 -54.13
N LYS A 104 -36.21 60.09 -54.07
CA LYS A 104 -36.44 61.31 -54.84
C LYS A 104 -36.21 61.02 -56.32
N ILE A 105 -37.11 61.51 -57.16
CA ILE A 105 -37.03 61.32 -58.61
C ILE A 105 -37.12 62.67 -59.34
N TRP A 106 -36.38 62.82 -60.46
CA TRP A 106 -36.42 64.04 -61.27
C TRP A 106 -36.04 63.80 -62.73
N ILE A 107 -36.52 64.67 -63.62
CA ILE A 107 -36.14 64.66 -65.05
C ILE A 107 -34.84 65.45 -65.23
N THR A 108 -33.80 64.75 -65.65
CA THR A 108 -32.49 65.33 -65.98
C THR A 108 -32.51 66.10 -67.30
N SER A 109 -31.51 66.96 -67.51
CA SER A 109 -31.39 67.77 -68.73
C SER A 109 -31.17 66.95 -70.01
N ASP A 110 -30.64 65.72 -69.91
CA ASP A 110 -30.49 64.79 -71.04
C ASP A 110 -31.72 63.87 -71.24
N GLY A 111 -32.80 64.08 -70.48
CA GLY A 111 -34.07 63.38 -70.67
C GLY A 111 -34.18 62.02 -69.97
N LYS A 112 -33.26 61.69 -69.05
CA LYS A 112 -33.32 60.52 -68.17
C LYS A 112 -33.96 60.84 -66.83
N VAL A 113 -34.24 59.81 -66.04
CA VAL A 113 -34.69 59.95 -64.64
C VAL A 113 -33.49 59.85 -63.71
N GLY A 114 -33.26 60.87 -62.88
CA GLY A 114 -32.42 60.73 -61.69
C GLY A 114 -33.23 60.11 -60.57
N TYR A 115 -32.69 59.09 -59.91
CA TYR A 115 -33.32 58.34 -58.83
C TYR A 115 -32.36 58.29 -57.65
N ASP A 116 -32.72 58.89 -56.52
CA ASP A 116 -31.88 58.93 -55.32
C ASP A 116 -32.31 57.87 -54.28
N ALA A 117 -31.60 56.74 -54.27
CA ALA A 117 -31.84 55.67 -53.31
C ALA A 117 -31.55 56.09 -51.85
N ALA A 118 -30.74 57.15 -51.63
CA ALA A 118 -30.39 57.62 -50.30
C ALA A 118 -31.61 58.19 -49.54
N THR A 119 -32.69 58.57 -50.22
CA THR A 119 -33.89 59.13 -49.57
C THR A 119 -35.02 58.11 -49.38
N LEU A 120 -34.84 56.86 -49.79
CA LEU A 120 -35.80 55.79 -49.52
C LEU A 120 -36.23 55.77 -48.06
N SER A 121 -37.49 55.42 -47.82
CA SER A 121 -38.06 55.38 -46.48
C SER A 121 -37.26 54.44 -45.56
N THR A 122 -37.20 54.77 -44.27
CA THR A 122 -36.50 53.92 -43.28
C THR A 122 -37.05 52.50 -43.24
N THR A 123 -38.37 52.34 -43.46
CA THR A 123 -39.02 51.03 -43.52
C THR A 123 -38.55 50.23 -44.73
N PHE A 124 -38.51 50.84 -45.92
CA PHE A 124 -38.06 50.15 -47.13
C PHE A 124 -36.56 49.85 -47.08
N LYS A 125 -35.74 50.74 -46.51
CA LYS A 125 -34.31 50.45 -46.28
C LYS A 125 -34.07 49.26 -45.35
N ALA A 126 -34.89 49.11 -44.31
CA ALA A 126 -34.81 47.92 -43.44
C ALA A 126 -35.24 46.64 -44.15
N GLN A 127 -36.20 46.74 -45.09
CA GLN A 127 -36.58 45.61 -45.95
C GLN A 127 -35.51 45.27 -46.98
N LEU A 128 -34.85 46.29 -47.55
CA LEU A 128 -33.72 46.13 -48.45
C LEU A 128 -32.57 45.45 -47.73
N GLN A 129 -32.15 45.96 -46.57
CA GLN A 129 -31.05 45.36 -45.82
C GLN A 129 -31.31 43.90 -45.43
N ALA A 130 -32.57 43.47 -45.32
CA ALA A 130 -32.92 42.10 -44.94
C ALA A 130 -32.91 41.10 -46.12
N LEU A 131 -32.50 41.53 -47.31
CA LEU A 131 -32.73 40.83 -48.56
C LEU A 131 -31.55 39.91 -48.91
N ALA A 132 -31.72 38.62 -48.67
CA ALA A 132 -30.69 37.64 -49.03
C ALA A 132 -30.28 37.67 -50.50
N ALA A 133 -29.07 37.17 -50.77
CA ALA A 133 -28.52 36.99 -52.09
C ALA A 133 -29.50 36.29 -53.06
N GLY A 134 -29.83 36.98 -54.17
CA GLY A 134 -30.79 36.49 -55.17
C GLY A 134 -32.26 36.82 -54.87
N GLY A 135 -32.56 37.36 -53.69
CA GLY A 135 -33.79 38.09 -53.42
C GLY A 135 -33.90 39.36 -54.25
N SER A 136 -35.13 39.86 -54.43
CA SER A 136 -35.33 41.19 -55.00
C SER A 136 -36.49 41.92 -54.34
N LEU A 137 -36.31 43.22 -54.16
CA LEU A 137 -37.39 44.15 -53.80
C LEU A 137 -37.47 45.24 -54.85
N THR A 138 -38.69 45.70 -55.11
CA THR A 138 -38.94 46.68 -56.14
C THR A 138 -39.51 47.94 -55.53
N ASP A 139 -38.95 49.06 -55.95
CA ASP A 139 -39.57 50.37 -55.85
C ASP A 139 -40.16 50.76 -57.20
N SER A 140 -41.18 51.62 -57.22
CA SER A 140 -41.85 51.99 -58.47
C SER A 140 -42.20 53.46 -58.51
N PHE A 141 -42.18 54.02 -59.71
CA PHE A 141 -42.70 55.34 -60.00
C PHE A 141 -43.36 55.33 -61.38
N THR A 142 -44.28 56.26 -61.63
CA THR A 142 -44.90 56.43 -62.94
C THR A 142 -44.24 57.54 -63.71
N TYR A 143 -44.19 57.40 -65.03
CA TYR A 143 -43.69 58.44 -65.91
C TYR A 143 -44.62 58.67 -67.11
N ALA A 144 -44.65 59.91 -67.60
CA ALA A 144 -45.35 60.30 -68.81
C ALA A 144 -44.37 60.67 -69.91
N ILE A 145 -44.65 60.22 -71.13
CA ILE A 145 -43.99 60.70 -72.33
C ILE A 145 -44.95 61.56 -73.13
N ARG A 146 -44.46 62.69 -73.63
CA ARG A 146 -45.19 63.51 -74.60
C ARG A 146 -44.70 63.21 -75.99
N LEU A 147 -45.64 62.89 -76.87
CA LEU A 147 -45.39 62.55 -78.26
C LEU A 147 -45.32 63.82 -79.12
N GLY A 148 -44.72 63.73 -80.31
CA GLY A 148 -44.61 64.86 -81.23
C GLY A 148 -45.95 65.48 -81.68
N ASN A 149 -47.07 64.76 -81.49
CA ASN A 149 -48.44 65.25 -81.72
C ASN A 149 -49.08 65.90 -80.47
N GLY A 150 -48.35 65.97 -79.35
CA GLY A 150 -48.77 66.56 -78.09
C GLY A 150 -49.49 65.62 -77.11
N THR A 151 -49.78 64.37 -77.50
CA THR A 151 -50.46 63.38 -76.63
C THR A 151 -49.52 62.85 -75.55
N LEU A 152 -50.02 62.68 -74.33
CA LEU A 152 -49.32 62.02 -73.22
C LEU A 152 -49.61 60.51 -73.22
N SER A 153 -48.57 59.70 -73.05
CA SER A 153 -48.65 58.26 -72.80
C SER A 153 -47.92 57.95 -71.50
N TRP A 154 -48.48 57.06 -70.69
CA TRP A 154 -47.98 56.78 -69.34
C TRP A 154 -47.56 55.34 -69.17
N ALA A 155 -46.49 55.13 -68.41
CA ALA A 155 -45.98 53.83 -68.02
C ALA A 155 -45.48 53.86 -66.57
N THR A 156 -45.12 52.69 -66.07
CA THR A 156 -44.52 52.50 -64.74
C THR A 156 -43.08 52.04 -64.91
N ALA A 157 -42.16 52.71 -64.23
CA ALA A 157 -40.79 52.24 -64.07
C ALA A 157 -40.66 51.55 -62.71
N GLN A 158 -40.16 50.33 -62.73
CA GLN A 158 -39.82 49.54 -61.56
C GLN A 158 -38.30 49.55 -61.39
N VAL A 159 -37.83 49.94 -60.21
CA VAL A 159 -36.43 49.87 -59.80
C VAL A 159 -36.28 48.66 -58.91
N GLN A 160 -35.68 47.60 -59.45
CA GLN A 160 -35.52 46.33 -58.78
C GLN A 160 -34.12 46.27 -58.14
N PHE A 161 -34.10 46.18 -56.81
CA PHE A 161 -32.92 45.98 -55.99
C PHE A 161 -32.66 44.49 -55.85
N ALA A 162 -31.43 44.07 -56.17
CA ALA A 162 -30.97 42.71 -55.90
C ALA A 162 -30.33 42.64 -54.50
N GLY A 163 -30.67 41.60 -53.75
CA GLY A 163 -30.00 41.26 -52.50
C GLY A 163 -28.55 40.85 -52.75
N MET A 164 -27.66 41.30 -51.90
CA MET A 164 -26.29 40.83 -51.78
C MET A 164 -26.20 39.87 -50.58
N ASN A 165 -25.01 39.36 -50.32
CA ASN A 165 -24.79 38.49 -49.18
C ASN A 165 -24.14 39.30 -48.06
N ASP A 166 -24.87 39.51 -46.98
CA ASP A 166 -24.34 40.00 -45.73
C ASP A 166 -23.47 38.92 -45.06
N SER A 167 -22.66 39.33 -44.08
CA SER A 167 -21.78 38.40 -43.39
C SER A 167 -22.40 37.94 -42.08
N VAL A 168 -22.52 36.63 -41.90
CA VAL A 168 -22.78 36.05 -40.58
C VAL A 168 -21.78 36.53 -39.53
N THR A 169 -22.29 36.94 -38.37
CA THR A 169 -21.51 37.39 -37.22
C THR A 169 -21.76 36.51 -35.99
N MET A 170 -20.76 36.39 -35.11
CA MET A 170 -20.89 35.72 -33.80
C MET A 170 -20.70 36.72 -32.67
N SER A 171 -21.34 36.48 -31.53
CA SER A 171 -21.05 37.26 -30.32
C SER A 171 -19.61 36.98 -29.86
N LEU A 172 -18.80 38.05 -29.75
CA LEU A 172 -17.35 38.00 -29.54
C LEU A 172 -16.99 37.53 -28.13
N GLY A 173 -16.66 36.25 -27.97
CA GLY A 173 -15.97 35.72 -26.80
C GLY A 173 -15.60 34.24 -26.99
N ALA A 174 -14.34 33.88 -26.75
CA ALA A 174 -13.97 32.46 -26.65
C ALA A 174 -14.77 31.84 -25.50
N GLN A 175 -15.38 30.68 -25.73
CA GLN A 175 -16.07 29.95 -24.66
C GLN A 175 -15.07 29.07 -23.94
N ALA A 176 -14.99 29.21 -22.63
CA ALA A 176 -14.19 28.34 -21.77
C ALA A 176 -15.11 27.60 -20.80
N SER A 177 -14.88 26.31 -20.64
CA SER A 177 -15.57 25.49 -19.65
C SER A 177 -14.63 24.48 -19.03
N THR A 178 -14.98 24.01 -17.84
CA THR A 178 -14.18 23.07 -17.07
C THR A 178 -14.97 21.80 -16.83
N VAL A 179 -14.30 20.66 -16.89
CA VAL A 179 -14.84 19.38 -16.43
C VAL A 179 -13.79 18.79 -15.49
N THR A 180 -14.18 18.38 -14.29
CA THR A 180 -13.30 17.59 -13.43
C THR A 180 -13.53 16.13 -13.78
N GLU A 181 -12.47 15.35 -13.93
CA GLU A 181 -12.62 13.89 -13.97
C GLU A 181 -13.11 13.40 -12.61
N ASP A 182 -13.90 12.34 -12.62
CA ASP A 182 -14.63 11.81 -11.47
C ASP A 182 -15.69 12.73 -10.82
N ALA A 183 -16.74 12.09 -10.30
CA ALA A 183 -17.75 12.77 -9.51
C ALA A 183 -17.19 13.15 -8.12
N THR A 184 -17.51 14.36 -7.66
CA THR A 184 -17.00 14.95 -6.41
C THR A 184 -17.27 14.15 -5.12
N THR A 185 -18.13 13.13 -5.15
CA THR A 185 -18.54 12.35 -3.97
C THR A 185 -18.33 10.84 -4.12
N THR A 186 -18.16 10.34 -5.34
CA THR A 186 -18.03 8.91 -5.64
C THR A 186 -17.20 8.71 -6.91
N PRO A 187 -15.87 8.85 -6.84
CA PRO A 187 -15.00 8.66 -8.00
C PRO A 187 -15.24 7.29 -8.65
N SER A 188 -15.42 7.28 -9.96
CA SER A 188 -15.72 6.08 -10.73
C SER A 188 -15.40 6.29 -12.20
N THR A 189 -14.65 5.35 -12.77
CA THR A 189 -14.34 5.29 -14.21
C THR A 189 -15.55 5.38 -15.16
N THR A 190 -16.76 5.12 -14.66
CA THR A 190 -18.03 5.19 -15.43
C THR A 190 -18.76 6.53 -15.31
N ASP A 191 -18.22 7.49 -14.57
CA ASP A 191 -18.88 8.78 -14.37
C ASP A 191 -19.05 9.53 -15.70
N SER A 192 -20.29 9.97 -15.95
CA SER A 192 -20.63 10.72 -17.15
C SER A 192 -20.61 12.21 -16.84
N LEU A 193 -19.48 12.83 -17.12
CA LEU A 193 -19.22 14.24 -16.85
C LEU A 193 -19.26 15.01 -18.16
N SER A 194 -19.98 16.12 -18.18
CA SER A 194 -20.16 16.90 -19.40
C SER A 194 -20.16 18.40 -19.14
N ALA A 195 -19.74 19.14 -20.16
CA ALA A 195 -19.90 20.59 -20.24
C ALA A 195 -20.79 20.91 -21.44
N THR A 196 -21.60 21.96 -21.31
CA THR A 196 -22.49 22.43 -22.37
C THR A 196 -22.41 23.94 -22.49
N GLY A 197 -22.74 24.45 -23.67
CA GLY A 197 -22.88 25.88 -23.90
C GLY A 197 -23.55 26.16 -25.22
N THR A 198 -23.74 27.46 -25.50
CA THR A 198 -24.50 27.93 -26.66
C THR A 198 -23.71 29.01 -27.36
N ILE A 199 -23.51 28.87 -28.66
CA ILE A 199 -22.92 29.90 -29.52
C ILE A 199 -24.07 30.61 -30.22
N ALA A 200 -24.21 31.92 -29.98
CA ALA A 200 -25.15 32.77 -30.67
C ALA A 200 -24.48 33.45 -31.87
N PHE A 201 -25.20 33.50 -32.98
CA PHE A 201 -24.80 34.18 -34.20
C PHE A 201 -25.96 35.04 -34.73
N SER A 202 -25.65 35.99 -35.61
CA SER A 202 -26.61 36.88 -36.24
C SER A 202 -26.23 37.10 -37.69
N ASP A 203 -27.20 36.99 -38.59
CA ASP A 203 -27.09 37.28 -40.01
C ASP A 203 -28.20 38.23 -40.42
N VAL A 204 -27.86 39.22 -41.23
CA VAL A 204 -28.81 40.24 -41.64
C VAL A 204 -29.72 39.72 -42.77
N ASP A 205 -29.25 38.71 -43.53
CA ASP A 205 -30.00 38.04 -44.59
C ASP A 205 -31.04 37.07 -44.01
N LEU A 206 -32.28 37.55 -43.84
CA LEU A 206 -33.29 36.85 -43.05
C LEU A 206 -33.74 35.49 -43.64
N SER A 207 -33.54 35.26 -44.94
CA SER A 207 -33.89 33.99 -45.59
C SER A 207 -32.75 32.98 -45.67
N ASP A 208 -31.58 33.32 -45.12
CA ASP A 208 -30.45 32.41 -45.09
C ASP A 208 -30.70 31.21 -44.18
N THR A 209 -29.99 30.13 -44.47
CA THR A 209 -30.02 28.91 -43.66
C THR A 209 -28.60 28.61 -43.23
N HIS A 210 -28.39 28.46 -41.94
CA HIS A 210 -27.05 28.33 -41.40
C HIS A 210 -26.66 26.88 -41.16
N THR A 211 -25.38 26.60 -41.38
CA THR A 211 -24.79 25.31 -41.02
C THR A 211 -23.70 25.51 -39.99
N ALA A 212 -23.63 24.58 -39.04
CA ALA A 212 -22.60 24.54 -38.01
C ALA A 212 -21.71 23.32 -38.22
N SER A 213 -20.39 23.52 -38.13
CA SER A 213 -19.40 22.46 -38.15
C SER A 213 -18.31 22.74 -37.13
N PHE A 214 -17.51 21.74 -36.77
CA PHE A 214 -16.36 21.95 -35.91
C PHE A 214 -15.18 21.10 -36.35
N VAL A 215 -13.98 21.54 -35.95
CA VAL A 215 -12.75 20.77 -36.05
C VAL A 215 -12.00 20.86 -34.72
N ALA A 216 -11.40 19.77 -34.28
CA ALA A 216 -10.48 19.82 -33.15
C ALA A 216 -9.25 20.66 -33.53
N ALA A 217 -8.83 21.57 -32.65
CA ALA A 217 -7.63 22.36 -32.87
C ALA A 217 -6.40 21.44 -32.92
N GLY A 218 -5.44 21.73 -33.81
CA GLY A 218 -4.24 20.89 -33.99
C GLY A 218 -3.32 20.78 -32.76
N GLY A 219 -3.58 21.57 -31.71
CA GLY A 219 -2.90 21.49 -30.42
C GLY A 219 -3.51 20.49 -29.42
N ASN A 220 -4.63 19.83 -29.76
CA ASN A 220 -5.21 18.81 -28.90
C ASN A 220 -4.33 17.56 -28.96
N THR A 221 -3.46 17.38 -27.97
CA THR A 221 -2.56 16.22 -27.85
C THR A 221 -3.24 15.02 -27.18
N THR A 222 -4.41 15.24 -26.59
CA THR A 222 -5.21 14.25 -25.88
C THR A 222 -6.55 14.04 -26.58
N ALA A 223 -7.18 12.89 -26.33
CA ALA A 223 -8.53 12.56 -26.77
C ALA A 223 -9.34 12.07 -25.56
N LEU A 224 -9.57 12.99 -24.62
CA LEU A 224 -10.21 12.72 -23.33
C LEU A 224 -11.74 12.80 -23.40
N GLY A 225 -12.32 13.25 -24.51
CA GLY A 225 -13.77 13.33 -24.64
C GLY A 225 -14.29 13.45 -26.06
N ALA A 226 -15.61 13.54 -26.14
CA ALA A 226 -16.35 13.69 -27.38
C ALA A 226 -17.05 15.06 -27.42
N PHE A 227 -16.80 15.83 -28.46
CA PHE A 227 -17.47 17.11 -28.72
C PHE A 227 -18.53 16.93 -29.81
N VAL A 228 -19.73 17.45 -29.57
CA VAL A 228 -20.85 17.40 -30.51
C VAL A 228 -21.55 18.74 -30.58
N LEU A 229 -22.05 19.07 -31.77
CA LEU A 229 -22.95 20.19 -32.00
C LEU A 229 -24.38 19.69 -32.15
N ALA A 230 -25.33 20.38 -31.54
CA ALA A 230 -26.74 20.23 -31.85
C ALA A 230 -27.04 20.85 -33.23
N PRO A 231 -28.20 20.53 -33.84
CA PRO A 231 -28.69 21.27 -34.99
C PRO A 231 -28.76 22.78 -34.71
N VAL A 232 -28.51 23.58 -35.74
CA VAL A 232 -28.73 25.03 -35.68
C VAL A 232 -30.19 25.31 -35.34
N THR A 233 -30.39 26.24 -34.40
CA THR A 233 -31.70 26.73 -33.99
C THR A 233 -31.82 28.18 -34.42
N GLU A 234 -32.61 28.40 -35.46
CA GLU A 234 -32.94 29.71 -36.03
C GLU A 234 -34.42 29.72 -36.43
N ALA A 235 -35.09 30.87 -36.33
CA ALA A 235 -36.46 31.01 -36.78
C ALA A 235 -36.49 31.49 -38.24
N ALA A 236 -37.53 31.13 -38.98
CA ALA A 236 -37.66 31.57 -40.36
C ALA A 236 -37.80 33.10 -40.41
N ASN A 237 -37.02 33.76 -41.28
CA ASN A 237 -37.02 35.21 -41.46
C ASN A 237 -36.56 35.99 -40.22
N THR A 238 -35.60 35.46 -39.47
CA THR A 238 -35.01 36.15 -38.31
C THR A 238 -33.49 36.20 -38.41
N ALA A 239 -32.92 37.30 -37.94
CA ALA A 239 -31.47 37.49 -38.01
C ALA A 239 -30.70 36.60 -37.03
N ASP A 240 -31.25 36.36 -35.85
CA ASP A 240 -30.53 35.68 -34.77
C ASP A 240 -30.72 34.17 -34.83
N GLY A 241 -29.62 33.44 -34.65
CA GLY A 241 -29.58 32.00 -34.53
C GLY A 241 -28.63 31.53 -33.44
N SER A 242 -28.69 30.24 -33.12
CA SER A 242 -27.82 29.64 -32.12
C SER A 242 -27.49 28.19 -32.42
N VAL A 243 -26.35 27.72 -31.90
CA VAL A 243 -26.00 26.30 -31.87
C VAL A 243 -25.56 25.92 -30.46
N ASN A 244 -26.12 24.83 -29.94
CA ASN A 244 -25.68 24.26 -28.67
C ASN A 244 -24.53 23.29 -28.93
N TRP A 245 -23.55 23.29 -28.03
CA TRP A 245 -22.49 22.30 -28.02
C TRP A 245 -22.52 21.50 -26.71
N THR A 246 -22.08 20.26 -26.80
CA THR A 246 -21.89 19.36 -25.66
C THR A 246 -20.52 18.71 -25.77
N TYR A 247 -19.75 18.78 -24.69
CA TYR A 247 -18.55 17.98 -24.49
C TYR A 247 -18.86 16.91 -23.44
N THR A 248 -18.63 15.64 -23.76
CA THR A 248 -18.75 14.52 -22.82
C THR A 248 -17.37 13.94 -22.58
N LEU A 249 -16.94 13.93 -21.32
CA LEU A 249 -15.67 13.35 -20.91
C LEU A 249 -15.75 11.81 -21.01
N ASN A 250 -14.70 11.21 -21.56
CA ASN A 250 -14.41 9.78 -21.40
C ASN A 250 -13.60 9.62 -20.11
N ASN A 251 -14.30 9.41 -19.00
CA ASN A 251 -13.67 9.42 -17.68
C ASN A 251 -12.55 8.37 -17.56
N THR A 252 -12.74 7.18 -18.13
CA THR A 252 -11.70 6.12 -18.15
C THR A 252 -10.40 6.57 -18.81
N ALA A 253 -10.47 7.42 -19.84
CA ALA A 253 -9.28 7.94 -20.52
C ALA A 253 -8.58 9.05 -19.72
N ALA A 254 -9.28 9.65 -18.75
CA ALA A 254 -8.82 10.81 -18.00
C ALA A 254 -8.02 10.41 -16.75
N GLN A 255 -8.35 9.29 -16.08
CA GLN A 255 -7.77 8.75 -14.81
C GLN A 255 -6.23 8.75 -14.64
N SER A 256 -5.47 9.08 -15.68
CA SER A 256 -4.03 9.34 -15.55
C SER A 256 -3.69 10.73 -15.01
N LEU A 257 -4.67 11.63 -14.90
CA LEU A 257 -4.46 13.01 -14.48
C LEU A 257 -4.48 13.11 -12.95
N ALA A 258 -3.31 13.30 -12.34
CA ALA A 258 -3.21 13.46 -10.89
C ALA A 258 -4.02 14.66 -10.36
N GLN A 259 -4.26 14.67 -9.05
CA GLN A 259 -5.01 15.74 -8.39
C GLN A 259 -4.53 17.15 -8.80
N GLY A 260 -5.42 17.89 -9.46
CA GLY A 260 -5.16 19.26 -9.91
C GLY A 260 -4.31 19.39 -11.17
N GLN A 261 -3.84 18.28 -11.75
CA GLN A 261 -3.28 18.25 -13.10
C GLN A 261 -4.38 18.66 -14.10
N THR A 262 -4.03 19.41 -15.14
CA THR A 262 -5.00 19.83 -16.15
C THR A 262 -4.59 19.43 -17.56
N ALA A 263 -5.55 18.97 -18.36
CA ALA A 263 -5.46 18.85 -19.80
C ALA A 263 -6.40 19.87 -20.46
N THR A 264 -6.11 20.26 -21.71
CA THR A 264 -6.94 21.24 -22.43
C THR A 264 -7.22 20.77 -23.84
N GLU A 265 -8.49 20.78 -24.23
CA GLU A 265 -8.95 20.46 -25.57
C GLU A 265 -9.71 21.65 -26.15
N THR A 266 -9.31 22.12 -27.33
CA THR A 266 -9.93 23.25 -28.02
C THR A 266 -10.61 22.78 -29.31
N TYR A 267 -11.83 23.25 -29.55
CA TYR A 267 -12.62 22.98 -30.74
C TYR A 267 -12.93 24.29 -31.45
N VAL A 268 -12.64 24.35 -32.76
CA VAL A 268 -12.94 25.50 -33.61
C VAL A 268 -14.29 25.26 -34.26
N VAL A 269 -15.33 25.95 -33.80
CA VAL A 269 -16.67 25.90 -34.36
C VAL A 269 -16.79 26.92 -35.47
N THR A 270 -17.30 26.51 -36.63
CA THR A 270 -17.53 27.35 -37.81
C THR A 270 -19.03 27.41 -38.08
N ILE A 271 -19.57 28.62 -38.22
CA ILE A 271 -20.92 28.86 -38.73
C ILE A 271 -20.78 29.44 -40.14
N SER A 272 -21.52 28.87 -41.09
CA SER A 272 -21.58 29.35 -42.47
C SER A 272 -23.03 29.61 -42.85
N ASP A 273 -23.23 30.68 -43.61
CA ASP A 273 -24.49 31.14 -44.20
C ASP A 273 -24.94 30.29 -45.41
N GLY A 274 -24.05 29.43 -45.94
CA GLY A 274 -24.29 28.66 -47.16
C GLY A 274 -24.12 29.46 -48.47
N HIS A 275 -23.82 30.75 -48.40
CA HIS A 275 -23.70 31.67 -49.53
C HIS A 275 -22.31 32.29 -49.69
N GLY A 276 -21.38 31.95 -48.80
CA GLY A 276 -19.95 32.21 -48.96
C GLY A 276 -19.32 32.95 -47.79
N SER A 277 -20.13 33.41 -46.82
CA SER A 277 -19.63 33.90 -45.54
C SER A 277 -19.52 32.77 -44.52
N SER A 278 -18.54 32.92 -43.64
CA SER A 278 -18.42 32.07 -42.45
C SER A 278 -17.65 32.79 -41.36
N THR A 279 -17.92 32.41 -40.13
CA THR A 279 -17.22 32.92 -38.95
C THR A 279 -16.92 31.78 -37.98
N THR A 280 -15.88 31.96 -37.17
CA THR A 280 -15.34 30.90 -36.30
C THR A 280 -15.22 31.33 -34.85
N GLN A 281 -15.49 30.41 -33.92
CA GLN A 281 -15.30 30.61 -32.48
C GLN A 281 -14.62 29.40 -31.83
N ASN A 282 -13.68 29.65 -30.94
CA ASN A 282 -13.04 28.60 -30.14
C ASN A 282 -13.87 28.26 -28.91
N VAL A 283 -14.07 26.96 -28.68
CA VAL A 283 -14.55 26.39 -27.43
C VAL A 283 -13.41 25.62 -26.79
N THR A 284 -12.96 26.07 -25.62
CA THR A 284 -11.85 25.47 -24.87
C THR A 284 -12.39 24.75 -23.63
N ILE A 285 -12.13 23.46 -23.55
CA ILE A 285 -12.46 22.61 -22.41
C ILE A 285 -11.19 22.37 -21.60
N THR A 286 -11.22 22.70 -20.31
CA THR A 286 -10.16 22.34 -19.35
C THR A 286 -10.63 21.13 -18.55
N ILE A 287 -9.89 20.02 -18.65
CA ILE A 287 -10.12 18.80 -17.89
C ILE A 287 -9.20 18.85 -16.67
N THR A 288 -9.74 18.73 -15.46
CA THR A 288 -8.96 18.73 -14.21
C THR A 288 -8.97 17.34 -13.59
N GLY A 289 -7.78 16.84 -13.29
CA GLY A 289 -7.53 15.56 -12.64
C GLY A 289 -7.94 15.50 -11.18
N THR A 290 -8.32 14.32 -10.71
CA THR A 290 -8.57 14.01 -9.29
C THR A 290 -7.48 13.10 -8.74
N ASN A 291 -7.53 12.80 -7.44
CA ASN A 291 -6.62 11.78 -6.89
C ASN A 291 -7.30 10.43 -7.04
N ASP A 292 -6.65 9.49 -7.70
CA ASP A 292 -7.03 8.09 -7.67
C ASP A 292 -6.40 7.42 -6.44
N GLN A 293 -7.14 6.47 -5.83
CA GLN A 293 -6.62 5.78 -4.65
C GLN A 293 -5.66 4.66 -5.05
N VAL A 294 -4.56 4.55 -4.31
CA VAL A 294 -3.64 3.41 -4.41
C VAL A 294 -4.42 2.10 -4.26
N GLN A 295 -4.14 1.16 -5.15
CA GLN A 295 -4.68 -0.20 -5.10
C GLN A 295 -3.57 -1.21 -4.85
N ILE A 296 -3.65 -1.93 -3.73
CA ILE A 296 -2.71 -3.02 -3.45
C ILE A 296 -3.09 -4.25 -4.28
N THR A 297 -2.13 -4.73 -5.06
CA THR A 297 -2.30 -5.84 -6.01
C THR A 297 -1.67 -7.14 -5.52
N SER A 298 -0.76 -7.08 -4.54
CA SER A 298 -0.23 -8.27 -3.88
C SER A 298 -1.27 -8.93 -2.98
N GLY A 299 -1.15 -10.24 -2.78
CA GLY A 299 -1.92 -10.96 -1.75
C GLY A 299 -1.47 -10.63 -0.32
N VAL A 300 -2.08 -11.33 0.64
CA VAL A 300 -1.74 -11.24 2.07
C VAL A 300 -0.25 -11.46 2.28
N GLN A 301 0.36 -10.64 3.14
CA GLN A 301 1.78 -10.70 3.45
C GLN A 301 2.00 -11.35 4.81
N ALA A 302 2.91 -12.33 4.84
CA ALA A 302 3.34 -12.97 6.07
C ALA A 302 4.84 -13.28 6.01
N GLY A 303 5.46 -13.37 7.18
CA GLY A 303 6.85 -13.76 7.34
C GLY A 303 7.05 -14.51 8.64
N ASP A 304 7.96 -15.48 8.65
CA ASP A 304 8.28 -16.25 9.85
C ASP A 304 9.71 -15.90 10.29
N ALA A 305 9.95 -15.87 11.60
CA ALA A 305 11.28 -15.80 12.18
C ALA A 305 11.38 -16.90 13.24
N LYS A 306 12.54 -17.53 13.34
CA LYS A 306 12.74 -18.63 14.27
C LYS A 306 13.95 -18.39 15.16
N GLU A 307 13.77 -18.68 16.43
CA GLU A 307 14.84 -18.72 17.41
C GLU A 307 15.92 -19.75 17.06
N ASP A 308 17.17 -19.44 17.45
CA ASP A 308 18.39 -20.24 17.29
C ASP A 308 18.61 -20.82 15.88
N SER A 309 18.04 -20.13 14.89
CA SER A 309 18.13 -20.45 13.47
C SER A 309 18.76 -19.28 12.75
N ASP A 310 19.50 -19.50 11.67
CA ASP A 310 19.98 -18.39 10.82
C ASP A 310 18.83 -17.52 10.20
N ASP A 311 17.57 -17.86 10.51
CA ASP A 311 16.31 -17.28 10.07
C ASP A 311 15.69 -16.31 11.09
N TYR A 312 16.48 -15.36 11.62
CA TYR A 312 16.00 -14.29 12.52
C TYR A 312 15.34 -13.11 11.78
N ALA A 313 15.10 -13.25 10.47
CA ALA A 313 14.63 -12.16 9.64
C ALA A 313 13.68 -12.64 8.54
N ALA A 314 12.58 -11.93 8.37
CA ALA A 314 11.62 -12.17 7.31
C ALA A 314 11.58 -10.98 6.35
N ASN A 315 11.38 -11.24 5.06
CA ASN A 315 11.24 -10.18 4.07
C ASN A 315 10.18 -10.54 3.03
N GLY A 316 9.66 -9.51 2.37
CA GLY A 316 8.70 -9.67 1.29
C GLY A 316 8.47 -8.36 0.55
N SER A 317 7.47 -8.36 -0.33
CA SER A 317 7.17 -7.20 -1.17
C SER A 317 5.67 -7.05 -1.34
N ILE A 318 5.19 -5.85 -1.08
CA ILE A 318 3.83 -5.41 -1.42
C ILE A 318 3.89 -4.78 -2.81
N THR A 319 3.02 -5.20 -3.73
CA THR A 319 2.88 -4.56 -5.05
C THR A 319 1.60 -3.77 -5.07
N PHE A 320 1.61 -2.61 -5.72
CA PHE A 320 0.46 -1.74 -5.83
C PHE A 320 0.43 -1.05 -7.20
N THR A 321 -0.73 -0.51 -7.53
CA THR A 321 -0.96 0.32 -8.70
C THR A 321 -1.68 1.60 -8.29
N ASP A 322 -1.41 2.67 -9.00
CA ASP A 322 -2.13 3.93 -8.92
C ASP A 322 -2.47 4.37 -10.36
N ALA A 323 -3.64 4.96 -10.58
CA ALA A 323 -3.99 5.45 -11.91
C ALA A 323 -3.24 6.76 -12.21
N ASP A 324 -2.94 7.55 -11.18
CA ASP A 324 -2.21 8.80 -11.26
C ASP A 324 -0.75 8.54 -11.69
N LEU A 325 -0.32 9.19 -12.79
CA LEU A 325 0.99 8.87 -13.37
C LEU A 325 2.13 9.76 -12.85
N ILE A 326 1.83 10.84 -12.15
CA ILE A 326 2.83 11.87 -11.82
C ILE A 326 2.87 12.23 -10.34
N ASP A 327 2.03 11.61 -9.52
CA ASP A 327 2.04 11.83 -8.08
C ASP A 327 3.15 11.01 -7.40
N THR A 328 3.25 11.11 -6.07
CA THR A 328 4.29 10.42 -5.31
C THR A 328 3.68 9.78 -4.08
N HIS A 329 3.99 8.52 -3.85
CA HIS A 329 3.48 7.78 -2.72
C HIS A 329 4.35 7.94 -1.48
N SER A 330 3.72 8.01 -0.31
CA SER A 330 4.40 7.94 0.98
C SER A 330 4.07 6.62 1.67
N VAL A 331 4.94 6.17 2.56
CA VAL A 331 4.73 4.93 3.33
C VAL A 331 4.78 5.24 4.81
N SER A 332 3.81 4.69 5.54
CA SER A 332 3.86 4.66 6.99
C SER A 332 3.61 3.24 7.50
N VAL A 333 4.26 2.90 8.62
CA VAL A 333 4.10 1.62 9.28
C VAL A 333 3.62 1.86 10.69
N THR A 334 2.49 1.25 11.05
CA THR A 334 1.92 1.30 12.39
C THR A 334 1.91 -0.12 12.98
N PRO A 335 2.66 -0.38 14.06
CA PRO A 335 2.56 -1.64 14.80
C PRO A 335 1.14 -1.84 15.36
N GLY A 336 0.63 -3.07 15.31
CA GLY A 336 -0.69 -3.44 15.83
C GLY A 336 -0.82 -3.34 17.35
N ALA A 337 0.29 -3.41 18.08
CA ALA A 337 0.35 -3.18 19.53
C ALA A 337 1.72 -2.64 19.95
N SER A 338 1.82 -2.18 21.19
CA SER A 338 3.09 -1.77 21.81
C SER A 338 3.87 -2.96 22.37
N GLY A 339 5.20 -2.85 22.48
CA GLY A 339 6.05 -3.90 23.03
C GLY A 339 6.44 -5.00 22.03
N TYR A 340 6.25 -4.76 20.73
CA TYR A 340 6.70 -5.66 19.69
C TYR A 340 8.23 -5.82 19.68
N LEU A 341 8.67 -7.05 19.41
CA LEU A 341 10.05 -7.47 19.25
C LEU A 341 10.55 -7.17 17.84
N GLY A 342 11.84 -6.89 17.72
CA GLY A 342 12.52 -6.67 16.45
C GLY A 342 12.27 -5.29 15.85
N ASN A 343 12.73 -5.14 14.61
CA ASN A 343 12.68 -3.91 13.83
C ASN A 343 12.04 -4.19 12.47
N PHE A 344 11.03 -3.41 12.10
CA PHE A 344 10.35 -3.51 10.82
C PHE A 344 10.69 -2.29 9.95
N THR A 345 11.23 -2.54 8.77
CA THR A 345 11.69 -1.51 7.83
C THR A 345 11.07 -1.71 6.47
N THR A 346 10.97 -0.61 5.72
CA THR A 346 10.38 -0.59 4.38
C THR A 346 11.28 0.14 3.40
N ASN A 347 11.18 -0.23 2.13
CA ASN A 347 11.88 0.41 1.02
C ASN A 347 10.93 0.56 -0.17
N LEU A 348 10.47 1.78 -0.39
CA LEU A 348 9.53 2.10 -1.46
C LEU A 348 10.26 2.24 -2.80
N SER A 349 9.77 1.54 -3.80
CA SER A 349 10.14 1.68 -5.21
C SER A 349 8.90 2.12 -5.99
N ASP A 350 8.78 3.42 -6.18
CA ASP A 350 7.64 4.05 -6.85
C ASP A 350 8.08 4.53 -8.24
N SER A 351 7.43 4.03 -9.30
CA SER A 351 7.68 4.50 -10.66
C SER A 351 6.59 5.45 -11.11
N THR A 352 6.89 6.76 -10.99
CA THR A 352 6.14 7.81 -11.69
C THR A 352 6.13 7.49 -13.19
N GLY A 353 4.94 7.41 -13.79
CA GLY A 353 4.74 7.26 -15.23
C GLY A 353 4.16 5.91 -15.68
N THR A 354 4.19 4.88 -14.83
CA THR A 354 3.56 3.58 -15.14
C THR A 354 2.33 3.27 -14.29
N GLY A 355 2.07 4.05 -13.24
CA GLY A 355 0.98 3.78 -12.32
C GLY A 355 1.19 2.48 -11.53
N SER A 356 2.44 2.07 -11.35
CA SER A 356 2.79 0.84 -10.63
C SER A 356 3.97 1.06 -9.72
N GLY A 357 3.96 0.36 -8.58
CA GLY A 357 5.01 0.46 -7.59
C GLY A 357 5.13 -0.81 -6.75
N SER A 358 6.23 -0.88 -6.01
CA SER A 358 6.46 -1.94 -5.03
C SER A 358 7.06 -1.39 -3.75
N LEU A 359 6.75 -2.05 -2.65
CA LEU A 359 7.27 -1.74 -1.33
C LEU A 359 7.88 -3.01 -0.76
N GLY A 360 9.22 -3.05 -0.74
CA GLY A 360 9.94 -4.09 -0.01
C GLY A 360 9.80 -3.86 1.49
N TRP A 361 9.57 -4.93 2.25
CA TRP A 361 9.58 -4.90 3.71
C TRP A 361 10.58 -5.91 4.26
N ASN A 362 11.17 -5.58 5.41
CA ASN A 362 12.12 -6.43 6.12
C ASN A 362 11.87 -6.33 7.63
N PHE A 363 11.70 -7.47 8.27
CA PHE A 363 11.63 -7.65 9.70
C PHE A 363 12.89 -8.38 10.17
N ALA A 364 13.55 -7.88 11.21
CA ALA A 364 14.67 -8.56 11.85
C ALA A 364 14.58 -8.42 13.38
N VAL A 365 14.93 -9.49 14.09
CA VAL A 365 14.98 -9.51 15.56
C VAL A 365 16.31 -10.06 16.04
N ASP A 366 16.79 -9.59 17.19
CA ASP A 366 17.98 -10.15 17.82
C ASP A 366 17.64 -11.49 18.48
N ASN A 367 18.40 -12.54 18.21
CA ASN A 367 18.17 -13.87 18.77
C ASN A 367 18.15 -13.84 20.30
N ALA A 368 19.01 -13.02 20.93
CA ALA A 368 19.07 -12.93 22.40
C ALA A 368 17.75 -12.43 23.01
N ALA A 369 16.91 -11.73 22.23
CA ALA A 369 15.59 -11.29 22.67
C ALA A 369 14.52 -12.38 22.56
N LEU A 370 14.85 -13.55 21.99
CA LEU A 370 13.93 -14.67 21.77
C LEU A 370 14.07 -15.80 22.80
N GLN A 371 15.24 -15.94 23.44
CA GLN A 371 15.68 -17.00 24.39
C GLN A 371 14.74 -17.34 25.55
N PHE A 372 13.62 -16.66 25.68
CA PHE A 372 12.60 -17.02 26.67
C PHE A 372 11.50 -17.92 26.09
N LEU A 373 11.49 -18.14 24.76
CA LEU A 373 10.44 -18.80 24.03
C LEU A 373 10.70 -20.31 23.92
N GLY A 374 10.01 -21.12 24.72
CA GLY A 374 10.19 -22.57 24.63
C GLY A 374 9.67 -23.19 23.33
N GLU A 375 10.00 -24.47 23.12
CA GLU A 375 9.66 -25.21 21.89
C GLU A 375 8.18 -25.08 21.49
N GLY A 376 7.96 -24.60 20.28
CA GLY A 376 6.61 -24.46 19.71
C GLY A 376 5.79 -23.31 20.28
N GLN A 377 6.30 -22.57 21.28
CA GLN A 377 5.75 -21.28 21.66
C GLN A 377 5.86 -20.32 20.48
N SER A 378 4.87 -19.45 20.29
CA SER A 378 4.92 -18.47 19.21
C SER A 378 4.35 -17.12 19.63
N ILE A 379 4.95 -16.06 19.10
CA ILE A 379 4.48 -14.69 19.20
C ILE A 379 4.09 -14.23 17.79
N THR A 380 2.89 -13.67 17.66
CA THR A 380 2.44 -13.07 16.40
C THR A 380 2.40 -11.56 16.52
N GLN A 381 3.00 -10.88 15.54
CA GLN A 381 3.08 -9.41 15.47
C GLN A 381 2.51 -8.93 14.15
N THR A 382 1.67 -7.89 14.15
CA THR A 382 1.05 -7.36 12.93
C THR A 382 1.47 -5.92 12.66
N TYR A 383 1.89 -5.65 11.43
CA TYR A 383 2.33 -4.32 11.00
C TYR A 383 1.37 -3.82 9.94
N ASN A 384 0.65 -2.74 10.23
CA ASN A 384 -0.22 -2.09 9.25
C ASN A 384 0.62 -1.12 8.42
N VAL A 385 0.81 -1.47 7.14
CA VAL A 385 1.61 -0.71 6.18
C VAL A 385 0.64 0.07 5.30
N ALA A 386 0.61 1.39 5.48
CA ALA A 386 -0.17 2.29 4.65
C ALA A 386 0.70 2.84 3.51
N ILE A 387 0.19 2.78 2.29
CA ILE A 387 0.84 3.26 1.07
C ILE A 387 -0.05 4.35 0.47
N GLY A 388 0.56 5.48 0.15
CA GLY A 388 -0.11 6.61 -0.49
C GLY A 388 -1.24 7.19 0.34
N ASP A 389 -2.40 7.33 -0.29
CA ASP A 389 -3.55 8.09 0.18
C ASP A 389 -4.63 7.26 0.91
N GLY A 390 -4.40 5.96 1.14
CA GLY A 390 -5.32 5.19 1.98
C GLY A 390 -5.20 3.66 1.94
N ALA A 391 -4.41 3.09 1.02
CA ALA A 391 -4.30 1.65 0.91
C ALA A 391 -3.49 1.08 2.08
N VAL A 392 -4.08 0.15 2.84
CA VAL A 392 -3.44 -0.48 3.99
C VAL A 392 -3.32 -1.98 3.78
N GLN A 393 -2.11 -2.51 3.89
CA GLN A 393 -1.83 -3.93 3.97
C GLN A 393 -1.31 -4.29 5.36
N THR A 394 -1.93 -5.26 6.01
CA THR A 394 -1.38 -5.85 7.23
C THR A 394 -0.35 -6.91 6.84
N VAL A 395 0.86 -6.82 7.41
CA VAL A 395 1.91 -7.84 7.35
C VAL A 395 1.94 -8.56 8.69
N THR A 396 1.83 -9.88 8.67
CA THR A 396 1.85 -10.71 9.89
C THR A 396 3.20 -11.40 10.03
N ILE A 397 3.88 -11.18 11.15
CA ILE A 397 5.13 -11.85 11.50
C ILE A 397 4.84 -12.90 12.59
N THR A 398 5.24 -14.14 12.35
CA THR A 398 5.19 -15.21 13.36
C THR A 398 6.61 -15.51 13.84
N ILE A 399 6.85 -15.36 15.13
CA ILE A 399 8.13 -15.72 15.75
C ILE A 399 7.89 -17.02 16.52
N THR A 400 8.66 -18.06 16.23
CA THR A 400 8.54 -19.36 16.90
C THR A 400 9.81 -19.67 17.69
N GLY A 401 9.61 -20.07 18.94
CA GLY A 401 10.67 -20.45 19.87
C GLY A 401 11.19 -21.87 19.66
N THR A 402 12.33 -22.16 20.26
CA THR A 402 12.97 -23.47 20.29
C THR A 402 13.33 -23.86 21.71
N ASN A 403 13.48 -25.16 21.98
CA ASN A 403 13.96 -25.58 23.30
C ASN A 403 15.41 -25.17 23.56
N ASP A 404 15.62 -24.49 24.67
CA ASP A 404 16.93 -24.26 25.26
C ASP A 404 17.32 -25.39 26.22
N GLN A 405 18.62 -25.65 26.35
CA GLN A 405 19.09 -26.72 27.22
C GLN A 405 19.10 -26.27 28.69
N PRO A 406 18.49 -27.01 29.64
CA PRO A 406 18.62 -26.69 31.04
C PRO A 406 20.06 -26.84 31.50
N THR A 407 20.46 -26.01 32.45
CA THR A 407 21.76 -26.08 33.12
C THR A 407 21.64 -26.78 34.46
N LEU A 408 22.63 -27.60 34.85
CA LEU A 408 22.69 -28.27 36.17
C LEU A 408 24.05 -28.06 36.83
N THR A 409 24.03 -27.59 38.08
CA THR A 409 25.21 -27.41 38.92
C THR A 409 25.05 -28.18 40.22
N ILE A 410 26.03 -29.02 40.55
CA ILE A 410 26.15 -29.67 41.86
C ILE A 410 27.43 -29.13 42.51
N THR A 411 27.30 -28.45 43.64
CA THR A 411 28.46 -27.78 44.29
C THR A 411 29.34 -28.74 45.06
N ASP A 412 28.72 -29.77 45.65
CA ASP A 412 29.41 -30.85 46.33
C ASP A 412 29.04 -32.16 45.64
N SER A 413 29.97 -32.74 44.90
CA SER A 413 29.78 -33.95 44.11
C SER A 413 30.38 -35.19 44.79
N SER A 414 30.74 -35.11 46.06
CA SER A 414 31.42 -36.17 46.79
C SER A 414 30.77 -36.41 48.15
N GLY A 415 30.15 -37.57 48.33
CA GLY A 415 29.72 -38.05 49.64
C GLY A 415 30.81 -38.88 50.30
N ALA A 416 31.45 -38.37 51.37
CA ALA A 416 32.57 -39.04 52.03
C ALA A 416 32.25 -39.32 53.49
N MET A 417 32.18 -40.60 53.84
CA MET A 417 31.83 -41.06 55.19
C MET A 417 32.83 -42.11 55.66
N ASN A 418 32.99 -42.23 56.96
CA ASN A 418 33.61 -43.41 57.56
C ASN A 418 32.51 -44.40 57.91
N GLU A 419 32.83 -45.69 57.90
CA GLU A 419 31.93 -46.67 58.49
C GLU A 419 31.65 -46.34 59.96
N GLY A 420 30.54 -46.88 60.46
CA GLY A 420 30.19 -46.78 61.86
C GLY A 420 29.88 -48.18 62.38
N ASN A 421 29.99 -48.35 63.70
CA ASN A 421 29.83 -49.65 64.33
C ASN A 421 28.40 -50.21 64.14
N GLY A 422 28.33 -51.47 63.74
CA GLY A 422 27.09 -52.19 63.54
C GLY A 422 26.25 -51.59 62.42
N THR A 423 24.94 -51.50 62.62
CA THR A 423 24.01 -50.90 61.63
C THR A 423 23.90 -49.38 61.81
N ALA A 424 25.03 -48.69 62.02
CA ALA A 424 25.04 -47.24 62.14
C ALA A 424 24.49 -46.59 60.85
N THR A 425 23.65 -45.56 61.01
CA THR A 425 23.18 -44.81 59.84
C THR A 425 24.27 -43.89 59.37
N LEU A 426 24.76 -44.15 58.16
CA LEU A 426 25.64 -43.26 57.42
C LEU A 426 24.78 -42.39 56.52
N SER A 427 25.07 -41.10 56.47
CA SER A 427 24.37 -40.17 55.60
C SER A 427 25.27 -39.03 55.18
N ASP A 428 25.09 -38.60 53.93
CA ASP A 428 25.71 -37.40 53.39
C ASP A 428 24.76 -36.74 52.39
N SER A 429 24.94 -35.47 52.10
CA SER A 429 24.12 -34.74 51.13
C SER A 429 24.86 -33.55 50.53
N GLY A 430 24.40 -33.12 49.36
CA GLY A 430 24.96 -31.97 48.67
C GLY A 430 23.91 -31.20 47.90
N ALA A 431 24.09 -29.88 47.83
CA ALA A 431 23.15 -29.00 47.14
C ALA A 431 23.34 -29.08 45.63
N LEU A 432 22.21 -28.95 44.92
CA LEU A 432 22.17 -28.75 43.47
C LEU A 432 21.33 -27.53 43.11
N SER A 433 21.55 -27.01 41.91
CA SER A 433 20.75 -25.95 41.32
C SER A 433 20.69 -26.16 39.81
N PHE A 434 19.57 -25.76 39.21
CA PHE A 434 19.37 -25.79 37.77
C PHE A 434 18.63 -24.54 37.31
N ALA A 435 18.76 -24.23 36.03
CA ALA A 435 18.05 -23.14 35.40
C ALA A 435 17.72 -23.50 33.96
N ASP A 436 16.57 -23.04 33.51
CA ASP A 436 16.15 -23.05 32.13
C ASP A 436 15.77 -21.62 31.75
N VAL A 437 16.05 -21.23 30.52
CA VAL A 437 15.74 -19.89 30.02
C VAL A 437 14.33 -19.85 29.42
N ASP A 438 13.79 -21.01 29.00
CA ASP A 438 12.44 -21.15 28.48
C ASP A 438 11.38 -20.91 29.56
N ASN A 439 10.44 -20.01 29.27
CA ASN A 439 9.49 -19.57 30.30
C ASN A 439 8.30 -20.53 30.53
N ILE A 440 8.12 -21.50 29.64
CA ILE A 440 7.06 -22.50 29.72
C ILE A 440 7.55 -23.84 30.30
N ASP A 441 8.87 -23.97 30.50
CA ASP A 441 9.49 -25.24 30.82
C ASP A 441 9.46 -25.54 32.33
N VAL A 442 9.28 -26.82 32.61
CA VAL A 442 9.29 -27.40 33.94
C VAL A 442 10.44 -28.39 33.98
N VAL A 443 11.51 -27.99 34.65
CA VAL A 443 12.70 -28.83 34.83
C VAL A 443 12.53 -29.81 35.98
N THR A 444 12.90 -31.06 35.74
CA THR A 444 12.93 -32.15 36.73
C THR A 444 14.32 -32.73 36.84
N VAL A 445 14.75 -33.07 38.06
CA VAL A 445 16.04 -33.72 38.30
C VAL A 445 15.86 -35.21 38.48
N SER A 446 16.74 -36.00 37.86
CA SER A 446 16.75 -37.45 37.96
C SER A 446 18.17 -37.98 38.13
N HIS A 447 18.28 -39.24 38.55
CA HIS A 447 19.56 -39.91 38.71
C HIS A 447 19.55 -41.33 38.16
N THR A 448 20.72 -41.88 37.90
CA THR A 448 20.91 -43.29 37.54
C THR A 448 22.24 -43.78 38.13
N SER A 449 22.25 -44.99 38.70
CA SER A 449 23.49 -45.60 39.17
C SER A 449 24.42 -45.92 38.00
N ASN A 450 25.72 -45.63 38.15
CA ASN A 450 26.72 -45.94 37.15
C ASN A 450 27.17 -47.42 37.18
N GLY A 451 26.66 -48.23 38.12
CA GLY A 451 26.96 -49.66 38.20
C GLY A 451 28.43 -49.98 38.50
N ASN A 452 29.15 -49.06 39.13
CA ASN A 452 30.59 -49.11 39.33
C ASN A 452 31.00 -49.28 40.80
N ILE A 453 30.18 -49.95 41.60
CA ILE A 453 30.51 -50.22 43.00
C ILE A 453 31.72 -51.15 43.12
N ALA A 454 32.71 -50.70 43.89
CA ALA A 454 33.95 -51.40 44.11
C ALA A 454 34.39 -51.26 45.57
N TRP A 455 34.86 -52.36 46.16
CA TRP A 455 35.53 -52.39 47.46
C TRP A 455 37.02 -52.65 47.25
N SER A 456 37.87 -51.89 47.94
CA SER A 456 39.33 -52.06 47.84
C SER A 456 39.84 -53.37 48.43
N GLY A 457 39.13 -53.95 49.40
CA GLY A 457 39.48 -55.24 50.03
C GLY A 457 39.08 -56.47 49.22
N GLY A 458 38.25 -56.33 48.17
CA GLY A 458 37.88 -57.45 47.32
C GLY A 458 36.48 -57.36 46.72
N THR A 459 35.68 -58.42 46.87
CA THR A 459 34.32 -58.49 46.32
C THR A 459 33.28 -58.32 47.41
N LEU A 460 32.42 -57.30 47.27
CA LEU A 460 31.27 -57.10 48.16
C LEU A 460 30.23 -58.21 48.00
N ASN A 461 29.57 -58.55 49.10
CA ASN A 461 28.35 -59.34 49.05
C ASN A 461 27.31 -58.63 48.19
N ALA A 462 26.68 -59.35 47.25
CA ALA A 462 25.73 -58.79 46.30
C ALA A 462 24.52 -58.10 46.97
N GLY A 463 24.06 -58.61 48.12
CA GLY A 463 22.99 -57.99 48.90
C GLY A 463 23.42 -56.65 49.51
N VAL A 464 24.61 -56.60 50.10
CA VAL A 464 25.19 -55.36 50.65
C VAL A 464 25.43 -54.34 49.54
N ALA A 465 26.04 -54.76 48.43
CA ALA A 465 26.25 -53.89 47.28
C ALA A 465 24.94 -53.30 46.74
N SER A 466 23.89 -54.12 46.62
CA SER A 466 22.57 -53.66 46.19
C SER A 466 21.94 -52.68 47.18
N ALA A 467 22.08 -52.92 48.49
CA ALA A 467 21.57 -52.04 49.52
C ALA A 467 22.32 -50.70 49.56
N LEU A 468 23.65 -50.71 49.39
CA LEU A 468 24.45 -49.49 49.31
C LEU A 468 24.07 -48.65 48.10
N VAL A 469 23.89 -49.27 46.93
CA VAL A 469 23.48 -48.56 45.71
C VAL A 469 22.06 -47.98 45.82
N ALA A 470 21.16 -48.62 46.60
CA ALA A 470 19.79 -48.15 46.80
C ALA A 470 19.69 -46.93 47.76
N GLY A 471 20.77 -46.56 48.44
CA GLY A 471 20.78 -45.48 49.43
C GLY A 471 20.74 -44.06 48.87
N PHE A 472 20.86 -43.87 47.55
CA PHE A 472 20.93 -42.54 46.92
C PHE A 472 19.56 -42.06 46.44
N SER A 473 19.29 -40.78 46.64
CA SER A 473 18.14 -40.06 46.10
C SER A 473 18.53 -38.66 45.63
N VAL A 474 17.72 -38.09 44.75
CA VAL A 474 17.85 -36.70 44.30
C VAL A 474 16.47 -36.07 44.25
N ASP A 475 16.41 -34.78 44.60
CA ASP A 475 15.24 -33.94 44.40
C ASP A 475 15.62 -32.63 43.68
N GLN A 476 14.77 -31.60 43.76
CA GLN A 476 14.99 -30.33 43.06
C GLN A 476 16.02 -29.43 43.75
N ASN A 477 16.55 -29.80 44.92
CA ASN A 477 17.39 -28.95 45.76
C ASN A 477 18.66 -29.66 46.22
N SER A 478 18.64 -30.97 46.38
CA SER A 478 19.79 -31.76 46.84
C SER A 478 19.86 -33.15 46.24
N TRP A 479 21.05 -33.73 46.31
CA TRP A 479 21.20 -35.17 46.41
C TRP A 479 21.39 -35.55 47.87
N ASP A 480 20.93 -36.75 48.22
CA ASP A 480 21.02 -37.32 49.55
C ASP A 480 21.45 -38.78 49.44
N TYR A 481 22.34 -39.20 50.32
CA TYR A 481 22.74 -40.59 50.48
C TYR A 481 22.48 -41.05 51.90
N SER A 482 21.89 -42.24 52.08
CA SER A 482 21.76 -42.86 53.39
C SER A 482 21.80 -44.39 53.33
N THR A 483 22.50 -44.99 54.30
CA THR A 483 22.55 -46.44 54.48
C THR A 483 22.66 -46.81 55.96
N SER A 484 22.19 -48.00 56.33
CA SER A 484 22.36 -48.58 57.66
C SER A 484 22.85 -50.04 57.58
N GLN A 485 23.62 -50.36 56.52
CA GLN A 485 24.27 -51.68 56.42
C GLN A 485 25.33 -51.82 57.53
N ASN A 486 25.50 -53.02 58.07
CA ASN A 486 26.68 -53.32 58.86
C ASN A 486 27.88 -53.42 57.92
N LEU A 487 28.84 -52.54 58.13
CA LEU A 487 30.06 -52.44 57.33
C LEU A 487 31.33 -52.77 58.11
N ASP A 488 31.24 -53.16 59.40
CA ASP A 488 32.36 -53.48 60.34
C ASP A 488 33.39 -54.50 59.80
N PHE A 489 33.18 -55.07 58.62
CA PHE A 489 34.18 -55.87 57.93
C PHE A 489 35.20 -55.03 57.15
N LEU A 490 35.02 -53.72 56.97
CA LEU A 490 35.96 -52.88 56.22
C LEU A 490 37.12 -52.47 57.13
N GLY A 491 38.28 -53.07 56.93
CA GLY A 491 39.47 -52.71 57.72
C GLY A 491 39.91 -51.25 57.50
N ALA A 492 40.74 -50.74 58.42
CA ALA A 492 41.18 -49.35 58.42
C ALA A 492 41.78 -48.90 57.08
N GLY A 493 41.15 -47.90 56.44
CA GLY A 493 41.58 -47.33 55.17
C GLY A 493 41.14 -48.11 53.92
N GLU A 494 40.46 -49.24 54.07
CA GLU A 494 39.71 -49.83 52.96
C GLU A 494 38.54 -48.91 52.56
N THR A 495 38.13 -48.96 51.30
CA THR A 495 37.06 -48.09 50.79
C THR A 495 36.06 -48.85 49.94
N VAL A 496 34.79 -48.48 50.08
CA VAL A 496 33.74 -48.80 49.11
C VAL A 496 33.40 -47.54 48.34
N THR A 497 33.58 -47.56 47.02
CA THR A 497 33.32 -46.41 46.13
C THR A 497 32.34 -46.78 45.02
N PHE A 498 31.38 -45.90 44.76
CA PHE A 498 30.39 -46.00 43.68
C PHE A 498 29.87 -44.61 43.30
N SER A 499 29.17 -44.50 42.19
CA SER A 499 28.72 -43.19 41.69
C SER A 499 27.37 -43.22 40.99
N TYR A 500 26.78 -42.04 40.87
CA TYR A 500 25.51 -41.78 40.22
C TYR A 500 25.66 -40.67 39.20
N THR A 501 25.06 -40.86 38.03
CA THR A 501 24.83 -39.79 37.06
C THR A 501 23.56 -39.04 37.46
N VAL A 502 23.64 -37.72 37.56
CA VAL A 502 22.52 -36.81 37.82
C VAL A 502 22.32 -35.92 36.61
N ILE A 503 21.06 -35.70 36.23
CA ILE A 503 20.67 -34.89 35.08
C ILE A 503 19.40 -34.11 35.39
N ALA A 504 19.37 -32.84 34.99
CA ALA A 504 18.17 -32.02 34.91
C ALA A 504 17.58 -32.13 33.49
N THR A 505 16.27 -32.35 33.40
CA THR A 505 15.54 -32.55 32.15
C THR A 505 14.29 -31.68 32.16
N ASP A 506 14.09 -30.88 31.12
CA ASP A 506 12.85 -30.14 30.91
C ASP A 506 11.74 -31.03 30.32
N ASN A 507 10.57 -30.44 30.10
CA ASN A 507 9.38 -31.14 29.63
C ASN A 507 8.99 -30.79 28.19
N SER A 508 9.86 -30.14 27.42
CA SER A 508 9.59 -29.74 26.03
C SER A 508 9.34 -30.93 25.11
N GLY A 509 9.97 -32.07 25.41
CA GLY A 509 9.95 -33.25 24.54
C GLY A 509 10.77 -33.08 23.26
N ALA A 510 11.60 -32.04 23.18
CA ALA A 510 12.44 -31.70 22.04
C ALA A 510 13.87 -32.24 22.16
N ALA A 511 14.72 -31.94 21.17
CA ALA A 511 16.16 -32.04 21.36
C ALA A 511 16.61 -31.03 22.43
N ASN A 512 17.80 -31.23 23.01
CA ASN A 512 18.33 -30.40 24.10
C ASN A 512 17.52 -30.43 25.40
N ALA A 513 16.50 -31.28 25.52
CA ALA A 513 15.65 -31.38 26.71
C ALA A 513 16.37 -31.77 28.03
N ALA A 514 17.66 -32.09 27.97
CA ALA A 514 18.42 -32.60 29.10
C ALA A 514 19.78 -31.91 29.20
N SER A 515 20.12 -31.47 30.41
CA SER A 515 21.39 -30.85 30.78
C SER A 515 22.60 -31.77 30.54
N ALA A 516 23.80 -31.19 30.60
CA ALA A 516 25.02 -31.98 30.73
C ALA A 516 25.00 -32.83 32.02
N THR A 517 25.52 -34.05 31.94
CA THR A 517 25.53 -34.97 33.09
C THR A 517 26.51 -34.53 34.16
N GLN A 518 26.09 -34.65 35.42
CA GLN A 518 26.94 -34.48 36.60
C GLN A 518 27.11 -35.82 37.31
N THR A 519 28.26 -36.04 37.95
CA THR A 519 28.53 -37.31 38.67
C THR A 519 28.68 -37.05 40.16
N VAL A 520 27.88 -37.73 40.99
CA VAL A 520 28.08 -37.77 42.44
C VAL A 520 28.77 -39.07 42.81
N THR A 521 29.86 -38.99 43.56
CA THR A 521 30.64 -40.15 44.01
C THR A 521 30.46 -40.35 45.51
N ILE A 522 30.15 -41.56 45.93
CA ILE A 522 30.07 -41.94 47.33
C ILE A 522 31.30 -42.79 47.67
N THR A 523 31.98 -42.44 48.76
CA THR A 523 33.11 -43.19 49.33
C THR A 523 32.84 -43.44 50.81
N ILE A 524 32.80 -44.72 51.19
CA ILE A 524 32.74 -45.15 52.58
C ILE A 524 34.10 -45.74 52.95
N THR A 525 34.74 -45.21 53.99
CA THR A 525 36.07 -45.63 54.45
C THR A 525 35.97 -46.47 55.70
N GLY A 526 36.61 -47.63 55.70
CA GLY A 526 36.70 -48.55 56.84
C GLY A 526 37.49 -47.94 58.00
N THR A 527 37.14 -48.36 59.21
CA THR A 527 37.80 -48.06 60.46
C THR A 527 38.40 -49.34 61.05
N ASN A 528 39.13 -49.24 62.16
CA ASN A 528 39.64 -50.44 62.82
C ASN A 528 38.69 -50.84 63.94
N ASP A 529 38.19 -52.07 63.92
CA ASP A 529 37.48 -52.68 65.04
C ASP A 529 38.47 -53.46 65.90
N ALA A 530 38.51 -53.19 67.21
CA ALA A 530 39.50 -53.80 68.09
C ALA A 530 39.27 -55.33 68.25
N PRO A 531 40.33 -56.15 68.31
CA PRO A 531 40.21 -57.59 68.42
C PRO A 531 39.55 -58.00 69.74
N VAL A 532 38.61 -58.93 69.66
CA VAL A 532 37.90 -59.47 70.82
C VAL A 532 38.69 -60.63 71.42
N LEU A 533 39.29 -60.39 72.58
CA LEU A 533 40.00 -61.41 73.37
C LEU A 533 39.02 -62.33 74.12
N SER A 534 39.27 -63.63 74.07
CA SER A 534 38.47 -64.68 74.72
C SER A 534 39.34 -65.80 75.29
N PHE A 535 38.86 -66.48 76.33
CA PHE A 535 39.54 -67.63 76.94
C PHE A 535 38.56 -68.48 77.77
N ALA A 536 38.91 -69.75 77.98
CA ALA A 536 38.18 -70.61 78.90
C ALA A 536 38.46 -70.19 80.36
N THR A 537 37.46 -70.33 81.24
CA THR A 537 37.60 -69.98 82.66
C THR A 537 38.84 -70.62 83.29
N GLY A 538 39.71 -69.80 83.90
CA GLY A 538 40.94 -70.25 84.54
C GLY A 538 42.19 -70.21 83.65
N ASN A 539 42.06 -69.86 82.37
CA ASN A 539 43.21 -69.65 81.48
C ASN A 539 43.84 -68.25 81.61
N ASP A 540 43.29 -67.38 82.44
CA ASP A 540 43.79 -66.05 82.78
C ASP A 540 44.65 -66.03 84.06
N ALA A 541 44.77 -67.17 84.73
CA ALA A 541 45.55 -67.34 85.95
C ALA A 541 46.27 -68.70 85.96
N GLY A 542 47.35 -68.79 86.74
CA GLY A 542 48.06 -70.04 86.97
C GLY A 542 48.69 -70.06 88.34
N ALA A 543 48.96 -71.27 88.86
CA ALA A 543 49.67 -71.45 90.11
C ALA A 543 50.92 -72.28 89.88
N VAL A 544 52.04 -71.77 90.38
CA VAL A 544 53.32 -72.46 90.47
C VAL A 544 53.69 -72.62 91.93
N GLN A 545 54.53 -73.58 92.23
CA GLN A 545 54.99 -73.84 93.59
C GLN A 545 56.48 -74.18 93.53
N GLU A 546 57.23 -73.52 94.41
CA GLU A 546 58.65 -73.76 94.65
C GLU A 546 58.93 -75.27 94.75
N ASP A 547 59.98 -75.72 94.08
CA ASP A 547 60.46 -77.10 94.01
C ASP A 547 59.48 -78.15 93.44
N THR A 548 58.23 -77.82 93.09
CA THR A 548 57.24 -78.80 92.60
C THR A 548 56.68 -78.47 91.22
N ILE A 549 56.01 -77.34 91.05
CA ILE A 549 55.38 -76.92 89.80
C ILE A 549 56.07 -75.63 89.37
N LEU A 550 57.09 -75.76 88.52
CA LEU A 550 57.93 -74.62 88.15
C LEU A 550 57.43 -73.89 86.90
N SER A 551 56.37 -74.37 86.26
CA SER A 551 55.79 -73.75 85.08
C SER A 551 54.29 -74.01 85.02
N VAL A 552 53.55 -73.02 84.52
CA VAL A 552 52.10 -73.11 84.26
C VAL A 552 51.78 -72.35 82.98
N SER A 553 50.73 -72.78 82.27
CA SER A 553 50.33 -72.18 81.00
C SER A 553 48.82 -71.97 80.94
N GLY A 554 48.40 -70.99 80.14
CA GLY A 554 47.00 -70.76 79.76
C GLY A 554 46.90 -70.39 78.28
N GLN A 555 45.68 -70.43 77.76
CA GLN A 555 45.40 -70.19 76.34
C GLN A 555 44.41 -69.05 76.17
N PHE A 556 44.83 -68.00 75.46
CA PHE A 556 43.96 -66.97 74.91
C PHE A 556 43.60 -67.26 73.45
N SER A 557 42.45 -66.76 73.02
CA SER A 557 41.98 -66.74 71.64
C SER A 557 41.53 -65.32 71.31
N SER A 558 41.55 -64.95 70.03
CA SER A 558 41.01 -63.67 69.56
C SER A 558 40.19 -63.88 68.30
N THR A 559 39.21 -63.01 68.11
CA THR A 559 38.47 -62.87 66.85
C THR A 559 38.41 -61.40 66.50
N ASP A 560 38.49 -61.12 65.21
CA ASP A 560 38.37 -59.79 64.67
C ASP A 560 37.38 -59.81 63.50
N ILE A 561 36.63 -58.72 63.33
CA ILE A 561 35.62 -58.59 62.29
C ILE A 561 36.18 -57.94 61.04
N ASP A 562 37.28 -57.18 61.15
CA ASP A 562 37.93 -56.50 60.05
C ASP A 562 38.44 -57.49 59.00
N HIS A 563 38.25 -57.14 57.73
CA HIS A 563 38.81 -57.88 56.61
C HIS A 563 40.35 -57.91 56.69
N ASP A 564 40.93 -59.08 56.40
CA ASP A 564 42.37 -59.36 56.48
C ASP A 564 43.02 -59.12 57.86
N ALA A 565 42.24 -59.02 58.94
CA ALA A 565 42.78 -58.94 60.29
C ALA A 565 43.67 -60.15 60.64
N THR A 566 44.86 -59.86 61.19
CA THR A 566 45.86 -60.86 61.58
C THR A 566 46.08 -60.85 63.07
N THR A 567 46.12 -62.01 63.72
CA THR A 567 46.36 -62.06 65.16
C THR A 567 47.85 -62.07 65.51
N SER A 568 48.27 -61.15 66.38
CA SER A 568 49.60 -61.17 67.01
C SER A 568 49.51 -60.98 68.52
N TRP A 569 50.37 -61.69 69.26
CA TRP A 569 50.39 -61.69 70.73
C TRP A 569 51.71 -61.16 71.26
N THR A 570 51.66 -60.28 72.26
CA THR A 570 52.86 -59.73 72.91
C THR A 570 52.65 -59.58 74.42
N ILE A 571 53.75 -59.54 75.17
CA ILE A 571 53.73 -59.08 76.56
C ILE A 571 53.88 -57.56 76.55
N ASN A 572 52.86 -56.87 77.05
CA ASN A 572 52.89 -55.43 77.19
C ASN A 572 53.53 -55.06 78.54
N GLY A 573 54.77 -54.59 78.50
CA GLY A 573 55.58 -54.30 79.68
C GLY A 573 56.71 -55.31 79.90
N SER A 574 57.08 -55.56 81.16
CA SER A 574 58.17 -56.48 81.50
C SER A 574 57.72 -57.94 81.48
N ALA A 575 58.38 -58.76 80.65
CA ALA A 575 58.21 -60.21 80.63
C ALA A 575 58.85 -60.92 81.84
N THR A 576 59.61 -60.20 82.68
CA THR A 576 60.21 -60.73 83.91
C THR A 576 59.60 -60.06 85.13
N GLY A 577 59.13 -60.89 86.06
CA GLY A 577 58.72 -60.50 87.41
C GLY A 577 59.86 -60.60 88.43
N THR A 578 59.50 -60.49 89.70
CA THR A 578 60.35 -60.73 90.86
C THR A 578 60.71 -62.21 91.03
N TYR A 579 59.77 -63.12 90.74
CA TYR A 579 59.90 -64.55 91.02
C TYR A 579 60.07 -65.42 89.77
N GLY A 580 59.78 -64.89 88.58
CA GLY A 580 59.87 -65.67 87.34
C GLY A 580 59.69 -64.81 86.08
N SER A 581 59.38 -65.45 84.96
CA SER A 581 59.15 -64.78 83.68
C SER A 581 57.97 -65.38 82.93
N ILE A 582 57.24 -64.55 82.19
CA ILE A 582 56.17 -64.96 81.30
C ILE A 582 56.61 -64.84 79.83
N ALA A 583 56.14 -65.75 78.99
CA ALA A 583 56.19 -65.64 77.54
C ALA A 583 54.80 -65.93 76.97
N VAL A 584 54.47 -65.36 75.81
CA VAL A 584 53.28 -65.71 75.02
C VAL A 584 53.75 -66.07 73.61
N ASP A 585 53.24 -67.17 73.06
CA ASP A 585 53.56 -67.62 71.70
C ASP A 585 52.57 -67.07 70.66
N SER A 586 52.83 -67.35 69.38
CA SER A 586 51.99 -66.90 68.27
C SER A 586 50.58 -67.49 68.27
N THR A 587 50.33 -68.55 69.05
CA THR A 587 49.01 -69.16 69.18
C THR A 587 48.17 -68.54 70.29
N GLY A 588 48.76 -67.63 71.09
CA GLY A 588 48.12 -67.06 72.29
C GLY A 588 48.29 -67.92 73.54
N GLN A 589 49.14 -68.95 73.49
CA GLN A 589 49.49 -69.72 74.67
C GLN A 589 50.54 -68.94 75.47
N TRP A 590 50.20 -68.55 76.69
CA TRP A 590 51.16 -67.99 77.62
C TRP A 590 51.73 -69.07 78.53
N THR A 591 53.00 -68.94 78.88
CA THR A 591 53.70 -69.80 79.83
C THR A 591 54.43 -68.93 80.85
N TYR A 592 54.11 -69.10 82.13
CA TYR A 592 54.89 -68.53 83.21
C TYR A 592 55.85 -69.59 83.74
N THR A 593 57.14 -69.23 83.85
CA THR A 593 58.20 -70.08 84.40
C THR A 593 58.76 -69.44 85.66
N LEU A 594 58.67 -70.15 86.77
CA LEU A 594 59.20 -69.76 88.07
C LEU A 594 60.73 -69.89 88.07
N ALA A 595 61.44 -68.85 88.47
CA ALA A 595 62.89 -68.88 88.62
C ALA A 595 63.25 -69.58 89.94
N ASN A 596 63.24 -70.91 89.95
CA ASN A 596 63.49 -71.71 91.16
C ASN A 596 64.95 -71.66 91.66
N GLY A 597 65.89 -71.26 90.79
CA GLY A 597 67.34 -71.39 91.02
C GLY A 597 67.84 -72.79 90.61
N THR A 598 69.11 -72.91 90.22
CA THR A 598 69.78 -74.22 90.10
C THR A 598 70.47 -74.54 91.42
N ASP A 599 70.50 -75.82 91.81
CA ASP A 599 71.17 -76.35 93.01
C ASP A 599 72.41 -75.53 93.42
N GLY A 600 72.24 -74.67 94.44
CA GLY A 600 73.31 -73.84 95.01
C GLY A 600 73.32 -72.35 94.64
N VAL A 601 72.40 -71.85 93.79
CA VAL A 601 72.22 -70.42 93.49
C VAL A 601 70.84 -69.96 93.96
N ALA A 602 70.78 -69.15 95.01
CA ALA A 602 69.52 -68.67 95.59
C ALA A 602 68.78 -67.73 94.62
N SER A 603 67.53 -68.06 94.33
CA SER A 603 66.59 -67.16 93.65
C SER A 603 65.63 -66.51 94.67
N ALA A 604 64.86 -65.50 94.23
CA ALA A 604 63.91 -64.82 95.10
C ALA A 604 62.85 -65.77 95.71
N VAL A 605 62.46 -66.84 94.99
CA VAL A 605 61.44 -67.78 95.48
C VAL A 605 61.96 -68.69 96.61
N GLN A 606 63.26 -69.01 96.64
CA GLN A 606 63.89 -69.83 97.70
C GLN A 606 63.93 -69.15 99.09
N SER A 607 63.48 -67.89 99.16
CA SER A 607 63.36 -67.13 100.40
C SER A 607 61.95 -67.12 100.99
N LEU A 608 60.98 -67.73 100.29
CA LEU A 608 59.60 -67.81 100.75
C LEU A 608 59.45 -68.81 101.90
N LYS A 609 58.57 -68.51 102.86
CA LYS A 609 58.23 -69.46 103.93
C LYS A 609 57.16 -70.44 103.44
N ALA A 610 57.11 -71.62 104.07
CA ALA A 610 56.05 -72.59 103.80
C ALA A 610 54.64 -71.95 103.97
N GLY A 611 53.85 -71.99 102.91
CA GLY A 611 52.49 -71.42 102.85
C GLY A 611 52.42 -69.92 102.54
N GLU A 612 53.55 -69.25 102.30
CA GLU A 612 53.60 -67.88 101.80
C GLU A 612 53.22 -67.83 100.31
N THR A 613 52.41 -66.85 99.90
CA THR A 613 51.98 -66.67 98.51
C THR A 613 52.19 -65.24 98.04
N HIS A 614 52.57 -65.09 96.77
CA HIS A 614 52.72 -63.80 96.09
C HIS A 614 52.07 -63.87 94.72
N ASN A 615 51.53 -62.74 94.26
CA ASN A 615 50.95 -62.62 92.94
C ASN A 615 51.89 -61.83 92.04
N GLU A 616 52.10 -62.32 90.82
CA GLU A 616 52.68 -61.55 89.73
C GLU A 616 51.61 -61.35 88.66
N VAL A 617 51.45 -60.11 88.21
CA VAL A 617 50.47 -59.75 87.18
C VAL A 617 51.23 -59.31 85.94
N PHE A 618 50.90 -59.91 84.81
CA PHE A 618 51.45 -59.58 83.50
C PHE A 618 50.32 -59.14 82.58
N THR A 619 50.61 -58.19 81.70
CA THR A 619 49.66 -57.72 80.69
C THR A 619 50.01 -58.36 79.36
N VAL A 620 49.07 -59.13 78.80
CA VAL A 620 49.17 -59.66 77.43
C VAL A 620 48.35 -58.76 76.52
N GLN A 621 48.91 -58.40 75.37
CA GLN A 621 48.25 -57.61 74.34
C GLN A 621 48.08 -58.45 73.07
N VAL A 622 46.88 -58.37 72.50
CA VAL A 622 46.58 -58.87 71.16
C VAL A 622 46.41 -57.68 70.20
N SER A 623 46.88 -57.83 68.97
CA SER A 623 46.70 -56.88 67.88
C SER A 623 46.23 -57.61 66.62
N ASP A 624 45.40 -56.93 65.84
CA ASP A 624 44.85 -57.28 64.53
C ASP A 624 45.80 -56.95 63.36
N GLY A 625 46.88 -56.20 63.61
CA GLY A 625 47.80 -55.71 62.59
C GLY A 625 47.25 -54.59 61.71
N LEU A 626 46.09 -54.02 62.02
CA LEU A 626 45.39 -53.01 61.21
C LEU A 626 45.33 -51.62 61.86
N GLY A 627 45.70 -51.47 63.15
CA GLY A 627 45.87 -50.15 63.78
C GLY A 627 46.21 -50.17 65.26
#